data_AF-A0A0R3VZT7-F1
#
_entry.id   AF-A0A0R3VZT7-F1
#
_cell.length_a   1.000
_cell.length_b   1.000
_cell.length_c   1.000
_cell.angle_alpha   90.00
_cell.angle_beta   90.00
_cell.angle_gamma   90.00
#
_symmetry.space_group_name_H-M   'P 1'
#
loop_
_entity.id
_entity.type
_entity.pdbx_description
1 polymer ?
#
loop_
_entity_poly.entity_id
_entity_poly.type
_entity_poly.pdbx_seq_one_letter_code
_entity_poly.pdbx_strand_id
1 'polypeptide(L)'
;MLSPSAWWDTSGHKSKQKLGTFLGVFLPCIQNIFGVLLFVRMPWIAGVAGGLQFFLMVGFCCLCTTITTLSMSAIATNGKVPAGGSYFMISRSIGPEFGGAVGILFYLGTSMAAAMYLVGSVEVFLVGFFHSIVAAITVC
;
A
#
# COMPACT_ATOMS: atom_id res chain seq x y z
N MET A 1 -31.81 -24.06 17.87
CA MET A 1 -31.91 -23.11 16.73
C MET A 1 -31.58 -21.72 17.26
N LEU A 2 -30.29 -21.42 17.38
CA LEU A 2 -29.76 -20.20 17.97
C LEU A 2 -29.75 -19.09 16.91
N SER A 3 -30.35 -17.95 17.23
CA SER A 3 -30.23 -16.72 16.46
C SER A 3 -28.76 -16.24 16.47
N PRO A 4 -28.11 -16.01 15.32
CA PRO A 4 -26.73 -15.51 15.30
C PRO A 4 -26.56 -14.02 15.64
N SER A 5 -27.59 -13.29 16.07
CA SER A 5 -27.56 -11.81 16.07
C SER A 5 -27.14 -11.08 17.35
N ALA A 6 -26.41 -11.73 18.27
CA ALA A 6 -26.19 -11.20 19.63
C ALA A 6 -24.73 -10.86 19.99
N TRP A 7 -23.78 -10.86 19.04
CA TRP A 7 -22.35 -10.72 19.34
C TRP A 7 -21.71 -9.39 18.93
N TRP A 8 -22.45 -8.50 18.26
CA TRP A 8 -21.89 -7.23 17.74
C TRP A 8 -22.42 -5.96 18.41
N ASP A 9 -23.25 -6.04 19.44
CA ASP A 9 -23.83 -4.85 20.07
C ASP A 9 -23.08 -4.40 21.34
N THR A 10 -21.75 -4.25 21.24
CA THR A 10 -21.02 -3.38 22.17
C THR A 10 -20.96 -1.98 21.58
N SER A 11 -22.12 -1.32 21.56
CA SER A 11 -22.24 0.11 21.27
C SER A 11 -21.69 0.95 22.43
N GLY A 12 -20.39 0.82 22.70
CA GLY A 12 -19.66 1.86 23.42
C GLY A 12 -19.63 3.11 22.55
N HIS A 13 -20.22 4.21 23.04
CA HIS A 13 -20.15 5.54 22.42
C HIS A 13 -18.70 6.01 22.29
N LYS A 14 -17.92 5.46 21.34
CA LYS A 14 -16.79 6.17 20.77
C LYS A 14 -17.38 7.21 19.85
N SER A 15 -17.25 8.48 20.24
CA SER A 15 -17.27 9.61 19.31
C SER A 15 -16.69 9.14 17.98
N LYS A 16 -17.46 9.18 16.89
CA LYS A 16 -16.93 8.96 15.54
C LYS A 16 -15.95 10.10 15.29
N GLN A 17 -14.71 9.93 15.74
CA GLN A 17 -13.64 10.84 15.42
C GLN A 17 -13.51 10.78 13.91
N LYS A 18 -13.97 11.85 13.25
CA LYS A 18 -13.76 12.03 11.82
C LYS A 18 -12.25 12.06 11.64
N LEU A 19 -11.71 11.00 11.05
CA LEU A 19 -10.30 10.95 10.68
C LEU A 19 -10.06 12.16 9.76
N GLY A 20 -9.21 13.09 10.20
CA GLY A 20 -8.81 14.23 9.38
C GLY A 20 -8.02 13.75 8.17
N THR A 21 -7.91 14.58 7.13
CA THR A 21 -7.19 14.26 5.89
C THR A 21 -5.75 13.81 6.15
N PHE A 22 -5.12 14.37 7.19
CA PHE A 22 -3.74 14.05 7.56
C PHE A 22 -3.59 12.67 8.19
N LEU A 23 -4.39 12.35 9.21
CA LEU A 23 -4.35 11.06 9.92
C LEU A 23 -5.00 9.92 9.12
N GLY A 24 -6.02 10.24 8.31
CA GLY A 24 -6.83 9.25 7.60
C GLY A 24 -6.34 8.90 6.19
N VAL A 25 -5.63 9.83 5.51
CA VAL A 25 -5.25 9.63 4.10
C VAL A 25 -3.75 9.84 3.90
N PHE A 26 -3.19 10.96 4.37
CA PHE A 26 -1.79 11.30 4.11
C PHE A 26 -0.80 10.32 4.77
N LEU A 27 -0.93 10.06 6.07
CA LEU A 27 -0.08 9.11 6.79
C LEU A 27 -0.13 7.67 6.23
N PRO A 28 -1.31 7.06 5.97
CA PRO A 28 -1.34 5.73 5.38
C PRO A 28 -0.83 5.69 3.93
N CYS A 29 -1.00 6.77 3.15
CA CYS A 29 -0.49 6.85 1.78
C CYS A 29 1.05 6.94 1.76
N ILE A 30 1.62 7.80 2.61
CA ILE A 30 3.07 7.87 2.83
C ILE A 30 3.62 6.53 3.32
N GLN A 31 2.97 5.88 4.28
CA GLN A 31 3.44 4.59 4.81
C GLN A 31 3.45 3.48 3.74
N ASN A 32 2.53 3.53 2.78
CA ASN A 32 2.46 2.54 1.69
C ASN A 32 3.52 2.79 0.60
N ILE A 33 3.79 4.06 0.28
CA ILE A 33 4.81 4.46 -0.72
C ILE A 33 6.24 4.35 -0.16
N PHE A 34 6.49 4.82 1.07
CA PHE A 34 7.80 4.73 1.74
C PHE A 34 8.10 3.34 2.31
N GLY A 35 7.23 2.35 2.07
CA GLY A 35 7.42 0.98 2.52
C GLY A 35 8.63 0.28 1.89
N VAL A 36 8.72 -1.04 2.13
CA VAL A 36 9.84 -1.93 1.81
C VAL A 36 10.37 -1.85 0.36
N LEU A 37 9.62 -1.30 -0.61
CA LEU A 37 10.09 -1.07 -1.99
C LEU A 37 11.35 -0.19 -2.09
N LEU A 38 11.47 0.85 -1.24
CA LEU A 38 12.65 1.73 -1.27
C LEU A 38 13.92 1.08 -0.70
N PHE A 39 13.77 0.12 0.22
CA PHE A 39 14.90 -0.50 0.91
C PHE A 39 15.47 -1.74 0.21
N VAL A 40 14.65 -2.49 -0.54
CA VAL A 40 15.07 -3.80 -1.08
C VAL A 40 15.69 -3.74 -2.48
N ARG A 41 15.30 -2.80 -3.34
CA ARG A 41 15.74 -2.82 -4.77
C ARG A 41 16.24 -1.51 -5.35
N MET A 42 15.79 -0.37 -4.83
CA MET A 42 16.24 0.95 -5.30
C MET A 42 17.75 1.17 -5.13
N PRO A 43 18.43 0.66 -4.09
CA PRO A 43 19.89 0.83 -3.96
C PRO A 43 20.67 0.08 -5.04
N TRP A 44 20.23 -1.14 -5.38
CA TRP A 44 20.90 -1.96 -6.40
C TRP A 44 20.66 -1.43 -7.82
N ILE A 45 19.43 -1.03 -8.12
CA ILE A 45 19.08 -0.41 -9.41
C ILE A 45 19.78 0.94 -9.60
N ALA A 46 19.87 1.76 -8.56
CA ALA A 46 20.65 3.01 -8.61
C ALA A 46 22.15 2.75 -8.85
N GLY A 47 22.69 1.67 -8.29
CA GLY A 47 24.09 1.26 -8.47
C GLY A 47 24.43 0.76 -9.88
N VAL A 48 23.50 0.04 -10.54
CA VAL A 48 23.74 -0.53 -11.89
C VAL A 48 23.35 0.43 -13.02
N ALA A 49 22.28 1.23 -12.87
CA ALA A 49 21.76 2.08 -13.93
C ALA A 49 22.46 3.45 -14.06
N GLY A 50 23.20 3.88 -13.04
CA GLY A 50 23.82 5.21 -12.98
C GLY A 50 22.82 6.35 -12.68
N GLY A 51 23.33 7.52 -12.29
CA GLY A 51 22.52 8.60 -11.72
C GLY A 51 21.48 9.20 -12.67
N LEU A 52 21.83 9.48 -13.92
CA LEU A 52 20.93 10.13 -14.88
C LEU A 52 19.78 9.21 -15.32
N GLN A 53 20.09 7.95 -15.64
CA GLN A 53 19.09 6.97 -16.06
C GLN A 53 18.11 6.64 -14.93
N PHE A 54 18.62 6.54 -13.69
CA PHE A 54 17.80 6.37 -12.49
C PHE A 54 16.84 7.56 -12.29
N PHE A 55 17.30 8.79 -12.47
CA PHE A 55 16.47 9.99 -12.31
C PHE A 55 15.32 10.04 -13.35
N LEU A 56 15.60 9.67 -14.61
CA LEU A 56 14.58 9.60 -15.65
C LEU A 56 13.53 8.51 -15.38
N MET A 57 13.95 7.34 -14.91
CA MET A 57 13.03 6.24 -14.54
C MET A 57 12.11 6.61 -13.38
N VAL A 58 12.66 7.20 -12.31
CA VAL A 58 11.86 7.67 -11.17
C VAL A 58 10.91 8.79 -11.61
N GLY A 59 11.38 9.72 -12.45
CA GLY A 59 10.54 10.77 -13.03
C GLY A 59 9.34 10.20 -13.79
N PHE A 60 9.55 9.23 -14.67
CA PHE A 60 8.46 8.58 -15.40
C PHE A 60 7.47 7.85 -14.47
N CYS A 61 7.95 7.16 -13.45
CA CYS A 61 7.12 6.49 -12.45
C CYS A 61 6.24 7.48 -11.65
N CYS A 62 6.84 8.60 -11.20
CA CYS A 62 6.11 9.68 -10.53
C CYS A 62 5.06 10.32 -11.44
N LEU A 63 5.38 10.56 -12.73
CA LEU A 63 4.41 11.06 -13.70
C LEU A 63 3.23 10.09 -13.88
N CYS A 64 3.48 8.80 -14.02
CA CYS A 64 2.41 7.79 -14.13
C CYS A 64 1.52 7.76 -12.86
N THR A 65 2.14 7.82 -11.67
CA THR A 65 1.41 7.81 -10.39
C THR A 65 0.57 9.07 -10.23
N THR A 66 1.11 10.25 -10.54
CA THR A 66 0.36 11.52 -10.46
C THR A 66 -0.84 11.54 -11.40
N ILE A 67 -0.70 11.05 -12.64
CA ILE A 67 -1.83 10.90 -13.59
C ILE A 67 -2.90 9.96 -13.02
N THR A 68 -2.49 8.83 -12.43
CA THR A 68 -3.41 7.85 -11.82
C THR A 68 -4.15 8.45 -10.62
N THR A 69 -3.46 9.17 -9.73
CA THR A 69 -4.05 9.84 -8.57
C THR A 69 -4.99 10.96 -8.99
N LEU A 70 -4.69 11.70 -10.06
CA LEU A 70 -5.60 12.71 -10.64
C LEU A 70 -6.89 12.06 -11.15
N SER A 71 -6.80 10.93 -11.84
CA SER A 71 -7.97 10.15 -12.28
C SER A 71 -8.82 9.68 -11.08
N MET A 72 -8.18 9.14 -10.05
CA MET A 72 -8.88 8.75 -8.81
C MET A 72 -9.53 9.91 -8.08
N SER A 73 -8.90 11.09 -8.09
CA SER A 73 -9.47 12.30 -7.50
C SER A 73 -10.73 12.75 -8.25
N ALA A 74 -10.72 12.65 -9.59
CA ALA A 74 -11.90 12.91 -10.41
C ALA A 74 -13.04 11.92 -10.12
N ILE A 75 -12.74 10.62 -9.98
CA ILE A 75 -13.73 9.60 -9.61
C ILE A 75 -14.33 9.89 -8.23
N ALA A 76 -13.50 10.23 -7.24
CA ALA A 76 -13.93 10.54 -5.88
C ALA A 76 -14.78 11.83 -5.78
N THR A 77 -14.66 12.76 -6.74
CA THR A 77 -15.48 13.98 -6.81
C THR A 77 -16.81 13.79 -7.55
N ASN A 78 -16.92 12.72 -8.36
CA ASN A 78 -18.13 12.41 -9.13
C ASN A 78 -19.09 11.52 -8.32
N GLY A 79 -19.93 12.14 -7.47
CA GLY A 79 -21.08 11.50 -6.82
C GLY A 79 -21.20 11.74 -5.30
N LYS A 80 -22.37 11.41 -4.73
CA LYS A 80 -22.56 11.37 -3.26
C LYS A 80 -21.76 10.19 -2.69
N VAL A 81 -20.61 10.47 -2.07
CA VAL A 81 -19.73 9.46 -1.44
C VAL A 81 -20.47 8.77 -0.28
N PRO A 82 -21.00 7.54 -0.46
CA PRO A 82 -21.52 6.78 0.66
C PRO A 82 -20.32 6.26 1.45
N ALA A 83 -20.45 6.04 2.76
CA ALA A 83 -19.36 5.46 3.55
C ALA A 83 -19.01 4.06 3.02
N GLY A 84 -17.86 3.93 2.36
CA GLY A 84 -17.33 2.70 1.77
C GLY A 84 -15.90 2.92 1.29
N GLY A 85 -15.08 1.86 1.24
CA GLY A 85 -13.67 1.94 0.81
C GLY A 85 -13.50 2.31 -0.67
N SER A 86 -12.25 2.30 -1.14
CA SER A 86 -11.90 2.68 -2.53
C SER A 86 -12.69 1.88 -3.58
N TYR A 87 -12.80 0.56 -3.44
CA TYR A 87 -13.57 -0.28 -4.38
C TYR A 87 -15.06 0.10 -4.46
N PHE A 88 -15.66 0.49 -3.34
CA PHE A 88 -17.07 0.88 -3.29
C PHE A 88 -17.32 2.24 -3.98
N MET A 89 -16.35 3.15 -3.90
CA MET A 89 -16.38 4.41 -4.65
C MET A 89 -16.25 4.16 -6.17
N ILE A 90 -15.31 3.31 -6.60
CA ILE A 90 -15.10 2.99 -8.03
C ILE A 90 -16.31 2.27 -8.63
N SER A 91 -16.83 1.23 -7.98
CA SER A 91 -17.91 0.41 -8.54
C SER A 91 -19.19 1.19 -8.82
N ARG A 92 -19.43 2.29 -8.09
CA ARG A 92 -20.62 3.16 -8.27
C ARG A 92 -20.41 4.22 -9.34
N SER A 93 -19.20 4.72 -9.55
CA SER A 93 -18.90 5.75 -10.55
C SER A 93 -18.63 5.20 -11.95
N ILE A 94 -18.17 3.94 -12.07
CA ILE A 94 -17.71 3.34 -13.35
C ILE A 94 -18.51 2.07 -13.74
N GLY A 95 -19.50 1.67 -12.94
CA GLY A 95 -20.32 0.48 -13.18
C GLY A 95 -19.70 -0.83 -12.63
N PRO A 96 -20.51 -1.90 -12.47
CA PRO A 96 -20.09 -3.15 -11.84
C PRO A 96 -19.04 -3.93 -12.67
N GLU A 97 -19.06 -3.81 -13.99
CA GLU A 97 -18.15 -4.52 -14.90
C GLU A 97 -16.70 -4.01 -14.82
N PHE A 98 -16.51 -2.68 -14.93
CA PHE A 98 -15.19 -2.06 -14.82
C PHE A 98 -14.70 -2.02 -13.38
N GLY A 99 -15.61 -1.85 -12.41
CA GLY A 99 -15.25 -1.88 -10.99
C GLY A 99 -14.69 -3.23 -10.55
N GLY A 100 -15.32 -4.34 -10.97
CA GLY A 100 -14.87 -5.69 -10.67
C GLY A 100 -13.49 -6.00 -11.25
N ALA A 101 -13.25 -5.67 -12.52
CA ALA A 101 -11.97 -5.90 -13.19
C ALA A 101 -10.82 -5.13 -12.51
N VAL A 102 -11.00 -3.84 -12.22
CA VAL A 102 -10.01 -3.02 -11.53
C VAL A 102 -9.79 -3.49 -10.09
N GLY A 103 -10.84 -3.94 -9.40
CA GLY A 103 -10.74 -4.48 -8.04
C GLY A 103 -9.93 -5.77 -7.95
N ILE A 104 -10.11 -6.70 -8.90
CA ILE A 104 -9.34 -7.95 -8.95
C ILE A 104 -7.86 -7.66 -9.23
N LEU A 105 -7.57 -6.74 -10.16
CA LEU A 105 -6.20 -6.31 -10.44
C LEU A 105 -5.53 -5.68 -9.21
N PHE A 106 -6.25 -4.81 -8.49
CA PHE A 106 -5.72 -4.17 -7.28
C PHE A 106 -5.49 -5.16 -6.13
N TYR A 107 -6.37 -6.17 -5.99
CA TYR A 107 -6.22 -7.24 -4.99
C TYR A 107 -4.98 -8.09 -5.26
N LEU A 108 -4.79 -8.54 -6.50
CA LEU A 108 -3.62 -9.34 -6.88
C LEU A 108 -2.32 -8.52 -6.75
N GLY A 109 -2.32 -7.26 -7.18
CA GLY A 109 -1.17 -6.36 -7.03
C GLY A 109 -0.75 -6.17 -5.57
N THR A 110 -1.72 -5.94 -4.68
CA THR A 110 -1.44 -5.80 -3.24
C THR A 110 -0.93 -7.11 -2.63
N SER A 111 -1.45 -8.26 -3.07
CA SER A 111 -1.01 -9.58 -2.61
C SER A 111 0.44 -9.87 -3.03
N MET A 112 0.81 -9.56 -4.27
CA MET A 112 2.20 -9.70 -4.76
C MET A 112 3.15 -8.72 -4.05
N ALA A 113 2.71 -7.49 -3.79
CA ALA A 113 3.49 -6.51 -3.03
C ALA A 113 3.77 -7.00 -1.60
N ALA A 114 2.76 -7.56 -0.92
CA ALA A 114 2.93 -8.14 0.41
C ALA A 114 3.93 -9.31 0.41
N ALA A 115 3.89 -10.19 -0.60
CA ALA A 115 4.87 -11.27 -0.75
C ALA A 115 6.30 -10.73 -0.96
N MET A 116 6.47 -9.70 -1.81
CA MET A 116 7.77 -9.04 -1.98
C MET A 116 8.29 -8.41 -0.69
N TYR A 117 7.41 -7.85 0.14
CA TYR A 117 7.81 -7.23 1.41
C TYR A 117 8.27 -8.27 2.43
N LEU A 118 7.61 -9.42 2.49
CA LEU A 118 8.04 -10.55 3.32
C LEU A 118 9.40 -11.10 2.86
N VAL A 119 9.60 -11.32 1.57
CA VAL A 119 10.88 -11.82 1.04
C VAL A 119 12.02 -10.84 1.35
N GLY A 120 11.79 -9.55 1.15
CA GLY A 120 12.78 -8.52 1.51
C GLY A 120 13.10 -8.49 3.01
N SER A 121 12.09 -8.69 3.87
CA SER A 121 12.29 -8.78 5.32
C SER A 121 13.08 -10.02 5.72
N VAL A 122 12.81 -11.17 5.09
CA VAL A 122 13.53 -12.43 5.32
C VAL A 122 14.98 -12.33 4.87
N GLU A 123 15.25 -11.73 3.70
CA GLU A 123 16.63 -11.53 3.21
C GLU A 123 17.45 -10.67 4.19
N VAL A 124 16.90 -9.53 4.63
CA VAL A 124 17.58 -8.65 5.59
C VAL A 124 17.77 -9.34 6.94
N PHE A 125 16.78 -10.12 7.40
CA PHE A 125 16.90 -10.90 8.62
C PHE A 125 17.99 -11.97 8.50
N LEU A 126 18.03 -12.71 7.39
CA LEU A 126 18.95 -13.85 7.23
C LEU A 126 20.39 -13.39 6.94
N VAL A 127 20.58 -12.38 6.08
CA VAL A 127 21.92 -11.83 5.79
C VAL A 127 22.41 -10.97 6.96
N GLY A 128 21.56 -10.10 7.51
CA GLY A 128 21.94 -9.17 8.57
C GLY A 128 22.15 -9.83 9.93
N PHE A 129 21.22 -10.70 10.37
CA PHE A 129 21.28 -11.30 11.70
C PHE A 129 22.29 -12.46 11.76
N PHE A 130 22.32 -13.32 10.73
CA PHE A 130 23.18 -14.51 10.75
C PHE A 130 24.66 -14.18 10.53
N HIS A 131 24.98 -13.16 9.70
CA HIS A 131 26.35 -12.67 9.58
C HIS A 131 26.81 -11.97 10.87
N SER A 132 25.95 -11.17 11.51
CA SER A 132 26.30 -10.50 12.76
C SER A 132 26.46 -11.46 13.94
N ILE A 133 25.70 -12.56 13.99
CA ILE A 133 25.82 -13.56 15.08
C ILE A 133 27.05 -14.47 14.89
N VAL A 134 27.36 -14.89 13.65
CA VAL A 134 28.57 -15.66 13.34
C VAL A 134 29.83 -14.81 13.52
N ALA A 135 29.79 -13.53 13.13
CA ALA A 135 30.85 -12.59 13.42
C ALA A 135 31.01 -12.37 14.94
N ALA A 136 29.92 -12.21 15.70
CA ALA A 136 30.00 -12.09 17.16
C ALA A 136 30.57 -13.33 17.85
N ILE A 137 30.27 -14.53 17.36
CA ILE A 137 30.78 -15.81 17.92
C ILE A 137 32.22 -16.10 17.48
N THR A 138 32.66 -15.68 16.29
CA THR A 138 34.04 -15.89 15.80
C THR A 138 35.03 -14.87 16.39
N VAL A 139 34.53 -13.71 16.84
CA VAL A 139 35.33 -12.60 17.38
C VAL A 139 35.30 -12.57 18.93
N CYS A 140 34.51 -13.43 19.58
CA CYS A 140 34.62 -13.77 21.01
C CYS A 140 35.38 -15.09 21.19
#